data_AF-A0A5E4IWM7-F1
#
_entry.id   AF-A0A5E4IWM7-F1
#
_cell.length_a   1.000
_cell.length_b   1.000
_cell.length_c   1.000
_cell.angle_alpha   90.00
_cell.angle_beta   90.00
_cell.angle_gamma   90.00
#
_symmetry.space_group_name_H-M   'P 1'
#
loop_
_entity.id
_entity.type
_entity.pdbx_description
1 polymer ?
#
loop_
_entity_poly.entity_id
_entity_poly.type
_entity_poly.pdbx_seq_one_letter_code
_entity_poly.pdbx_strand_id
1 'polypeptide(L)'
;MLGDIVAAFFKRRLGLKRGAPLFVIDQLDFVIGSWLLTMALAPEWFWQNFTFTIMVIVLIITPILHRITNIIGYRIGAKREPW
;
A
#
# COMPACT_ATOMS: atom_id res chain seq x y z
N MET A 1 6.17 -5.49 -1.44
CA MET A 1 7.27 -6.06 -0.63
C MET A 1 8.33 -5.03 -0.31
N LEU A 2 9.09 -4.49 -1.28
CA LEU A 2 10.13 -3.50 -0.95
C LEU A 2 9.55 -2.22 -0.33
N GLY A 3 8.45 -1.70 -0.88
CA GLY A 3 7.72 -0.57 -0.29
C GLY A 3 7.34 -0.82 1.17
N ASP A 4 6.71 -1.96 1.46
CA ASP A 4 6.29 -2.37 2.80
C ASP A 4 7.49 -2.49 3.77
N ILE A 5 8.64 -2.99 3.30
CA ILE A 5 9.87 -3.09 4.10
C ILE A 5 10.39 -1.68 4.43
N VAL A 6 10.41 -0.79 3.45
CA VAL A 6 10.84 0.61 3.64
C VAL A 6 9.90 1.32 4.63
N ALA A 7 8.58 1.20 4.45
CA ALA A 7 7.60 1.74 5.38
C ALA A 7 7.76 1.15 6.80
N ALA A 8 7.96 -0.17 6.92
CA ALA A 8 8.21 -0.82 8.20
C ALA A 8 9.47 -0.29 8.89
N PHE A 9 10.56 -0.10 8.13
CA PHE A 9 11.80 0.49 8.63
C PHE A 9 11.57 1.90 9.20
N PHE A 10 10.89 2.77 8.45
CA PHE A 10 10.56 4.11 8.93
C PHE A 10 9.65 4.08 10.16
N LYS A 11 8.65 3.19 10.20
CA LYS A 11 7.81 2.99 11.40
C LYS A 11 8.65 2.63 12.63
N ARG A 12 9.74 1.84 12.48
CA ARG A 12 10.64 1.52 13.60
C ARG A 12 11.43 2.73 14.07
N ARG A 13 11.90 3.56 13.14
CA ARG A 13 12.63 4.80 13.44
C ARG A 13 11.78 5.85 14.13
N LEU A 14 10.47 5.86 13.85
CA LEU A 14 9.48 6.69 14.53
C LEU A 14 9.06 6.14 15.91
N GLY A 15 9.63 5.01 16.38
CA GLY A 15 9.31 4.42 17.68
C GLY A 15 7.98 3.66 17.74
N LEU A 16 7.32 3.44 16.60
CA LEU A 16 6.06 2.70 16.56
C LEU A 16 6.28 1.21 16.87
N LYS A 17 5.39 0.61 17.67
CA LYS A 17 5.41 -0.83 17.98
C LYS A 17 5.05 -1.68 16.77
N ARG A 18 5.43 -2.97 16.78
CA ARG A 18 5.17 -3.88 15.65
C ARG A 18 3.65 -4.06 15.55
N GLY A 19 3.11 -3.92 14.35
CA GLY A 19 1.66 -3.93 14.12
C GLY A 19 0.93 -2.61 14.41
N ALA A 20 1.64 -1.55 14.84
CA ALA A 20 1.01 -0.22 14.95
C ALA A 20 0.61 0.28 13.54
N PRO A 21 -0.66 0.66 13.34
CA PRO A 21 -1.16 1.08 12.03
C PRO A 21 -0.67 2.49 11.68
N LEU A 22 -0.33 2.69 10.42
CA LEU A 22 -0.14 4.01 9.82
C LEU A 22 -1.06 4.14 8.61
N PHE A 23 -2.32 4.50 8.87
CA PHE A 23 -3.46 4.31 7.98
C PHE A 23 -3.25 4.70 6.52
N VAL A 24 -2.51 5.77 6.19
CA VAL A 24 -2.28 6.17 4.78
C VAL A 24 -1.08 5.44 4.17
N ILE A 25 0.02 5.36 4.91
CA ILE A 25 1.26 4.76 4.36
C ILE A 25 1.09 3.26 4.21
N ASP A 26 0.47 2.58 5.17
CA ASP A 26 0.29 1.12 5.15
C ASP A 26 -0.65 0.62 4.04
N GLN A 27 -1.36 1.53 3.38
CA GLN A 27 -2.24 1.21 2.25
C GLN A 27 -1.56 1.50 0.91
N LEU A 28 -0.60 2.43 0.87
CA LEU A 28 0.01 2.93 -0.36
C LEU A 28 1.48 2.57 -0.51
N ASP A 29 2.15 2.10 0.55
CA ASP A 29 3.56 1.73 0.57
C ASP A 29 3.90 0.71 -0.52
N PHE A 30 3.08 -0.32 -0.69
CA PHE A 30 3.24 -1.30 -1.77
C PHE A 30 3.14 -0.66 -3.15
N VAL A 31 2.13 0.18 -3.37
CA VAL A 31 1.85 0.83 -4.66
C VAL A 31 3.01 1.76 -5.02
N ILE A 32 3.39 2.64 -4.10
CA ILE A 32 4.46 3.62 -4.30
C ILE A 32 5.80 2.89 -4.53
N GLY A 33 6.11 1.88 -3.73
CA GLY A 33 7.31 1.08 -3.90
C GLY A 33 7.37 0.38 -5.25
N SER A 34 6.25 -0.18 -5.70
CA SER A 34 6.15 -0.86 -7.00
C SER A 34 6.29 0.11 -8.16
N TRP A 35 5.67 1.30 -8.08
CA TRP A 35 5.79 2.34 -9.10
C TRP A 35 7.22 2.89 -9.20
N LEU A 36 7.87 3.20 -8.07
CA LEU A 36 9.24 3.69 -8.08
C LEU A 36 10.21 2.66 -8.69
N LEU A 37 10.08 1.38 -8.32
CA LEU A 37 10.90 0.31 -8.90
C LEU A 37 10.64 0.12 -10.40
N THR A 38 9.36 0.09 -10.81
CA THR A 38 8.99 -0.10 -12.22
C THR A 38 9.45 1.08 -13.06
N MET A 39 9.29 2.31 -12.56
CA MET A 39 9.78 3.51 -13.23
C MET A 39 11.31 3.51 -13.34
N ALA A 40 12.04 3.00 -12.32
CA ALA A 40 13.49 2.91 -12.36
C ALA A 40 14.02 1.84 -13.34
N LEU A 41 13.31 0.72 -13.47
CA LEU A 41 13.75 -0.43 -14.29
C LEU A 41 13.20 -0.41 -15.72
N ALA A 42 12.00 0.13 -15.91
CA ALA A 42 11.26 0.13 -17.18
C ALA A 42 10.43 1.43 -17.34
N PRO A 43 11.07 2.60 -17.43
CA PRO A 43 10.40 3.90 -17.44
C PRO A 43 9.42 4.07 -18.61
N GLU A 44 9.80 3.64 -19.81
CA GLU A 44 8.93 3.77 -20.99
C GLU A 44 7.67 2.91 -20.85
N TRP A 45 7.81 1.66 -20.43
CA TRP A 45 6.68 0.77 -20.15
C TRP A 45 5.79 1.35 -19.05
N PHE A 46 6.39 1.92 -18.00
CA PHE A 46 5.64 2.54 -16.90
C PHE A 46 4.74 3.67 -17.41
N TRP A 47 5.28 4.64 -18.16
CA TRP A 47 4.50 5.78 -18.65
C TRP A 47 3.48 5.41 -19.74
N GLN A 48 3.72 4.33 -20.49
CA GLN A 48 2.74 3.79 -21.45
C GLN A 48 1.52 3.15 -20.75
N ASN A 49 1.71 2.51 -19.60
CA ASN A 49 0.67 1.73 -18.92
C ASN A 49 0.01 2.47 -17.74
N PHE A 50 0.75 3.31 -17.02
CA PHE A 50 0.24 4.09 -15.89
C PHE A 50 -0.06 5.52 -16.36
N THR A 51 -1.18 5.68 -17.07
CA THR A 51 -1.70 7.02 -17.37
C THR A 51 -2.14 7.72 -16.08
N PHE A 52 -2.26 9.06 -16.12
CA PHE A 52 -2.72 9.85 -14.96
C PHE A 52 -4.04 9.31 -14.38
N THR A 53 -5.01 8.99 -15.24
CA THR A 53 -6.29 8.41 -14.83
C THR A 53 -6.11 7.08 -14.10
N ILE A 54 -5.28 6.17 -14.63
CA ILE A 54 -5.00 4.87 -14.01
C ILE A 54 -4.31 5.06 -12.66
N MET A 55 -3.34 5.97 -12.55
CA MET A 55 -2.68 6.27 -11.29
C MET A 55 -3.68 6.75 -10.23
N VAL A 56 -4.56 7.70 -10.58
CA VAL A 56 -5.59 8.19 -9.66
C VAL A 56 -6.54 7.06 -9.24
N ILE A 57 -6.99 6.23 -10.18
CA ILE A 57 -7.84 5.07 -9.88
C ILE A 57 -7.14 4.12 -8.90
N VAL A 58 -5.86 3.78 -9.13
CA VAL A 58 -5.10 2.90 -8.23
C VAL A 58 -4.99 3.49 -6.83
N LEU A 59 -4.69 4.79 -6.71
CA LEU A 59 -4.57 5.47 -5.41
C LEU A 59 -5.89 5.51 -4.63
N ILE A 60 -7.03 5.52 -5.31
CA ILE A 60 -8.37 5.51 -4.69
C ILE A 60 -8.83 4.08 -4.39
N ILE A 61 -8.64 3.14 -5.33
CA ILE A 61 -9.18 1.79 -5.20
C ILE A 61 -8.40 0.98 -4.16
N THR A 62 -7.08 1.18 -4.05
CA THR A 62 -6.26 0.46 -3.06
C THR A 62 -6.72 0.66 -1.62
N PRO A 63 -6.91 1.88 -1.09
CA PRO A 63 -7.39 2.08 0.27
C PRO A 63 -8.81 1.52 0.49
N ILE A 64 -9.68 1.63 -0.53
CA ILE A 64 -11.03 1.07 -0.50
C ILE A 64 -10.97 -0.47 -0.38
N LEU A 65 -10.19 -1.12 -1.23
CA LEU A 65 -10.02 -2.58 -1.20
C LEU A 65 -9.38 -3.04 0.11
N HIS A 66 -8.38 -2.32 0.63
CA HIS A 66 -7.80 -2.59 1.94
C HIS A 66 -8.88 -2.59 3.03
N ARG A 67 -9.71 -1.55 3.08
CA ARG A 67 -10.77 -1.44 4.08
C ARG A 67 -11.81 -2.55 3.94
N ILE A 68 -12.27 -2.82 2.72
CA ILE A 68 -13.28 -3.85 2.46
C ILE A 68 -12.76 -5.24 2.87
N THR A 69 -11.54 -5.58 2.45
CA THR A 69 -10.94 -6.88 2.77
C THR A 69 -10.68 -7.04 4.27
N ASN A 70 -10.30 -5.98 4.98
CA ASN A 70 -10.13 -6.00 6.43
C ASN A 70 -11.46 -6.16 7.17
N ILE A 71 -12.53 -5.50 6.73
CA ILE A 71 -13.88 -5.68 7.28
C ILE A 71 -14.38 -7.12 7.06
N ILE A 72 -14.21 -7.67 5.86
CA ILE A 72 -14.62 -9.05 5.55
C ILE A 72 -13.83 -10.01 6.46
N GLY A 73 -12.50 -9.84 6.53
CA GLY A 73 -11.63 -10.64 7.39
C GLY A 73 -12.03 -10.59 8.86
N TYR A 74 -12.42 -9.42 9.36
CA TYR A 74 -12.92 -9.26 10.72
C TYR A 74 -14.26 -9.98 10.94
N ARG A 75 -15.21 -9.85 10.00
CA ARG A 75 -16.54 -10.47 10.11
C ARG A 75 -16.49 -12.00 10.11
N ILE A 76 -15.55 -12.59 9.36
CA ILE A 76 -15.39 -14.06 9.31
C ILE A 76 -14.44 -14.59 10.40
N GLY A 77 -13.93 -13.72 11.29
CA GLY A 77 -13.00 -14.09 12.36
C GLY A 77 -11.56 -14.36 11.91
N ALA A 78 -11.22 -14.11 10.64
CA ALA A 78 -9.86 -14.27 10.10
C ALA A 78 -8.91 -13.13 10.54
N LYS A 79 -9.45 -11.95 10.85
CA LYS A 79 -8.70 -10.82 11.43
C LYS A 79 -9.29 -10.41 12.77
N ARG A 80 -8.41 -9.99 13.69
CA ARG A 80 -8.81 -9.45 14.99
C ARG A 80 -9.33 -8.01 14.91
N GLU A 81 -9.00 -7.31 13.82
CA GLU A 81 -9.26 -5.89 13.66
C GLU A 81 -9.79 -5.59 12.24
N PRO A 82 -10.75 -4.67 12.06
CA PRO A 82 -11.38 -4.35 10.79
C PRO A 82 -10.66 -3.27 9.95
N TRP A 83 -9.49 -2.81 10.36
CA TRP A 83 -8.72 -1.78 9.66
C TRP A 83 -7.54 -2.32 8.88
#